data_AF-A0A660LWS1-F1
#
_entry.id   AF-A0A660LWS1-F1
#
_cell.length_a   1.000
_cell.length_b   1.000
_cell.length_c   1.000
_cell.angle_alpha   90.00
_cell.angle_beta   90.00
_cell.angle_gamma   90.00
#
_symmetry.space_group_name_H-M   'P 1'
#
loop_
_entity.id
_entity.type
_entity.pdbx_description
1 polymer ?
#
loop_
_entity_poly.entity_id
_entity_poly.type
_entity_poly.pdbx_seq_one_letter_code
_entity_poly.pdbx_strand_id
1 'polypeptide(L)'
;MLDIKFIRENADLVQKSANDKGYAVDIATMLQLDDERRDLQKQVETLREQRNAISAKMKGGRPDQELIDQGKQLKIELAERENYLKSTEEKVAAILKNVPNITFDDVPLGGEEDSVEIKAYGEHKTGAKDHLDYAVSRGWVDFERGAKVAGA
;
A
#
# COMPACT_ATOMS: atom_id res chain seq x y z
N MET A 1 -6.40 -2.92 0.30
CA MET A 1 -5.16 -3.27 1.03
C MET A 1 -5.55 -4.24 2.12
N LEU A 2 -4.79 -5.31 2.32
CA LEU A 2 -5.00 -6.21 3.45
C LEU A 2 -4.82 -5.46 4.77
N ASP A 3 -5.54 -5.89 5.80
CA ASP A 3 -5.38 -5.34 7.14
C ASP A 3 -3.99 -5.67 7.69
N ILE A 4 -3.28 -4.67 8.23
CA ILE A 4 -1.96 -4.82 8.85
C ILE A 4 -1.98 -5.80 10.02
N LYS A 5 -3.11 -5.92 10.73
CA LYS A 5 -3.27 -6.94 11.78
C LYS A 5 -3.25 -8.34 11.18
N PHE A 6 -4.02 -8.55 10.12
CA PHE A 6 -4.05 -9.83 9.40
C PHE A 6 -2.67 -10.21 8.88
N ILE A 7 -1.92 -9.26 8.31
CA ILE A 7 -0.57 -9.52 7.80
C ILE A 7 0.39 -9.93 8.91
N ARG A 8 0.33 -9.29 10.09
CA ARG A 8 1.14 -9.67 11.25
C ARG A 8 0.84 -11.09 11.75
N GLU A 9 -0.43 -11.46 11.76
CA GLU A 9 -0.87 -12.77 12.25
C GLU A 9 -0.63 -13.89 11.21
N ASN A 10 -0.51 -13.55 9.92
CA ASN A 10 -0.47 -14.51 8.81
C ASN A 10 0.65 -14.20 7.80
N ALA A 11 1.82 -13.77 8.28
CA ALA A 11 2.91 -13.27 7.43
C ALA A 11 3.32 -14.25 6.31
N ASP A 12 3.49 -15.53 6.66
CA ASP A 12 3.90 -16.58 5.72
C ASP A 12 2.84 -16.82 4.63
N LEU A 13 1.56 -16.79 5.00
CA LEU A 13 0.44 -16.93 4.07
C LEU A 13 0.40 -15.76 3.08
N VAL A 14 0.57 -14.53 3.58
CA VAL A 14 0.59 -13.33 2.74
C VAL A 14 1.79 -13.36 1.80
N GLN A 15 2.97 -13.74 2.29
CA GLN A 15 4.18 -13.85 1.48
C GLN A 15 4.03 -14.91 0.39
N LYS A 16 3.51 -16.09 0.73
CA LYS A 16 3.22 -17.14 -0.25
C LYS A 16 2.25 -16.64 -1.30
N SER A 17 1.15 -16.01 -0.91
CA SER A 17 0.15 -15.49 -1.85
C SER A 17 0.71 -14.40 -2.78
N ALA A 18 1.60 -13.54 -2.27
CA ALA A 18 2.29 -12.56 -3.09
C ALA A 18 3.17 -13.23 -4.14
N ASN A 19 3.95 -14.24 -3.74
CA ASN A 19 4.80 -15.02 -4.65
C ASN A 19 3.99 -15.78 -5.70
N ASP A 20 2.91 -16.44 -5.28
CA ASP A 20 1.99 -17.20 -6.14
C ASP A 20 1.38 -16.32 -7.24
N LYS A 21 1.20 -15.01 -6.97
CA LYS A 21 0.69 -14.02 -7.93
C LYS A 21 1.81 -13.26 -8.68
N GLY A 22 3.07 -13.57 -8.43
CA GLY A 22 4.22 -12.89 -9.05
C GLY A 22 4.50 -11.47 -8.53
N TYR A 23 3.97 -11.10 -7.36
CA TYR A 23 4.23 -9.80 -6.75
C TYR A 23 5.55 -9.83 -5.97
N ALA A 24 6.49 -8.97 -6.37
CA ALA A 24 7.75 -8.77 -5.66
C ALA A 24 7.53 -7.88 -4.42
N VAL A 25 7.10 -8.47 -3.30
CA VAL A 25 6.93 -7.79 -2.01
C VAL A 25 7.55 -8.61 -0.91
N ASP A 26 8.35 -7.96 -0.06
CA ASP A 26 8.94 -8.56 1.14
C ASP A 26 8.11 -8.20 2.37
N ILE A 27 7.32 -9.16 2.84
CA ILE A 27 6.46 -9.02 4.01
C ILE A 27 7.29 -8.93 5.29
N ALA A 28 8.43 -9.59 5.39
CA ALA A 28 9.28 -9.55 6.58
C ALA A 28 9.86 -8.14 6.78
N THR A 29 10.40 -7.54 5.71
CA THR A 29 10.90 -6.15 5.75
C THR A 29 9.76 -5.16 6.07
N MET A 30 8.57 -5.38 5.52
CA MET A 30 7.39 -4.56 5.83
C MET A 30 7.04 -4.61 7.33
N LEU A 31 7.04 -5.80 7.93
CA LEU A 31 6.75 -5.99 9.35
C LEU A 31 7.81 -5.36 10.25
N GLN A 32 9.09 -5.40 9.88
CA GLN A 32 10.15 -4.70 10.61
C GLN A 32 9.92 -3.18 10.64
N LEU A 33 9.51 -2.59 9.50
CA LEU A 33 9.17 -1.17 9.43
C LEU A 33 7.89 -0.85 10.20
N ASP A 34 6.92 -1.76 10.25
CA ASP A 34 5.72 -1.61 11.07
C ASP A 34 6.04 -1.58 12.57
N ASP A 35 6.97 -2.43 13.02
CA ASP A 35 7.45 -2.44 14.41
C ASP A 35 8.22 -1.16 14.75
N GLU A 36 9.13 -0.71 13.86
CA GLU A 36 9.82 0.57 14.02
C GLU A 36 8.83 1.74 14.11
N ARG A 37 7.81 1.76 13.25
CA ARG A 37 6.74 2.77 13.29
C ARG A 37 6.05 2.78 14.65
N ARG A 38 5.67 1.61 15.16
CA ARG A 38 4.96 1.49 16.45
C ARG A 38 5.82 1.95 17.62
N ASP A 39 7.12 1.68 17.59
CA ASP A 39 8.02 2.13 18.64
C ASP A 39 8.32 3.63 18.56
N LEU A 40 8.48 4.19 17.36
CA LEU A 40 8.55 5.65 17.15
C LEU A 40 7.27 6.34 17.62
N GLN A 41 6.10 5.75 17.36
CA GLN A 41 4.82 6.29 17.80
C GLN A 41 4.74 6.38 19.33
N LYS A 42 5.13 5.32 20.05
CA LYS A 42 5.21 5.34 21.52
C LYS A 42 6.17 6.40 22.04
N GLN A 43 7.34 6.56 21.40
CA GLN A 43 8.32 7.59 21.77
C GLN A 43 7.74 9.00 21.60
N VAL A 44 7.09 9.27 20.47
CA VAL A 44 6.42 10.54 20.20
C VAL A 44 5.31 10.81 21.22
N GLU A 45 4.50 9.81 21.55
CA GLU A 45 3.44 9.93 22.58
C GLU A 45 4.03 10.27 23.96
N THR A 46 5.11 9.59 24.35
CA THR A 46 5.84 9.85 25.62
C THR A 46 6.40 11.28 25.66
N LEU A 47 7.04 11.73 24.59
CA LEU A 47 7.60 13.09 24.48
C LEU A 47 6.49 14.16 24.51
N ARG A 48 5.34 13.90 23.89
CA ARG A 48 4.17 14.78 23.95
C ARG A 48 3.64 14.89 25.39
N GLU A 49 3.57 13.79 26.11
CA GLU A 49 3.16 13.77 27.52
C GLU A 49 4.12 14.60 28.38
N GLN A 50 5.44 14.37 28.26
CA GLN A 50 6.46 15.11 29.00
C GLN A 50 6.40 16.62 28.71
N ARG A 51 6.29 17.00 27.43
CA ARG A 51 6.14 18.41 27.02
C ARG A 51 4.89 19.03 27.65
N ASN A 52 3.76 18.33 27.65
CA ASN A 52 2.52 18.82 28.24
C ASN A 52 2.64 18.98 29.76
N ALA A 53 3.30 18.05 30.44
CA ALA A 53 3.56 18.12 31.88
C ALA A 53 4.44 19.32 32.25
N ILE A 54 5.52 19.58 31.49
CA ILE A 54 6.34 20.79 31.67
C ILE A 54 5.51 22.04 31.40
N SER A 55 4.77 22.08 30.30
CA SER A 55 3.90 23.23 29.96
C SER A 55 2.89 23.54 31.07
N ALA A 56 2.39 22.52 31.79
CA ALA A 56 1.50 22.70 32.93
C ALA A 56 2.22 23.31 34.14
N LYS A 57 3.44 22.84 34.46
CA LYS A 57 4.27 23.39 35.55
C LYS A 57 4.64 24.87 35.33
N MET A 58 4.71 25.31 34.08
CA MET A 58 5.05 26.69 33.70
C MET A 58 3.88 27.69 33.89
N LYS A 59 2.62 27.22 34.05
CA LYS A 59 1.43 28.09 34.13
C LYS A 59 1.22 28.78 35.48
N GLY A 60 2.03 28.49 36.50
CA GLY A 60 1.82 28.92 37.89
C GLY A 60 2.71 30.07 38.42
N GLY A 61 3.61 30.64 37.61
CA GLY A 61 4.54 31.67 38.09
C GLY A 61 5.68 31.93 37.11
N ARG A 62 6.79 32.53 37.58
CA ARG A 62 8.00 32.71 36.77
C ARG A 62 8.74 31.36 36.72
N PRO A 63 8.83 30.71 35.56
CA PRO A 63 9.42 29.39 35.47
C PRO A 63 10.94 29.43 35.63
N ASP A 64 11.49 28.41 36.29
CA ASP A 64 12.94 28.25 36.41
C ASP A 64 13.58 28.06 35.04
N GLN A 65 14.80 28.60 34.88
CA GLN A 65 15.57 28.52 33.65
C GLN A 65 15.78 27.06 33.19
N GLU A 66 15.94 26.12 34.14
CA GLU A 66 16.06 24.69 33.85
C GLU A 66 14.82 24.11 33.17
N LEU A 67 13.61 24.51 33.57
CA LEU A 67 12.36 24.06 32.94
C LEU A 67 12.20 24.61 31.53
N ILE A 68 12.65 25.85 31.31
CA ILE A 68 12.67 26.47 29.98
C ILE A 68 13.59 25.67 29.04
N ASP A 69 14.79 25.33 29.50
CA ASP A 69 15.79 24.65 28.68
C ASP A 69 15.41 23.18 28.42
N GLN A 70 14.84 22.48 29.40
CA GLN A 70 14.22 21.16 29.20
C GLN A 70 13.08 21.21 28.18
N GLY A 71 12.20 22.21 28.25
CA GLY A 71 11.12 22.39 27.29
C GLY A 71 11.61 22.65 25.86
N LYS A 72 12.71 23.39 25.69
CA LYS A 72 13.35 23.60 24.39
C LYS A 72 13.96 22.30 23.85
N GLN A 73 14.69 21.56 24.68
CA GLN A 73 15.30 20.29 24.27
C GLN A 73 14.24 19.28 23.84
N LEU A 74 13.17 19.13 24.62
CA LEU A 74 12.04 18.25 24.28
C LEU A 74 11.34 18.66 22.99
N LYS A 75 11.25 19.96 22.69
CA LYS A 75 10.67 20.42 21.44
C LYS A 75 11.51 19.99 20.23
N ILE A 76 12.83 20.06 20.34
CA ILE A 76 13.76 19.65 19.28
C ILE A 76 13.64 18.14 19.07
N GLU A 77 13.75 17.36 20.15
CA GLU A 77 13.66 15.90 20.09
C GLU A 77 12.29 15.42 19.57
N LEU A 78 11.21 16.04 20.03
CA LEU A 78 9.87 15.72 19.53
C LEU A 78 9.74 15.98 18.03
N ALA A 79 10.23 17.12 17.54
CA ALA A 79 10.16 17.44 16.11
C ALA A 79 10.97 16.44 15.27
N GLU A 80 12.15 16.04 15.75
CA GLU A 80 12.97 15.02 15.11
C GLU A 80 12.25 13.67 15.04
N ARG A 81 11.71 13.19 16.17
CA ARG A 81 10.98 11.90 16.23
C ARG A 81 9.70 11.91 15.42
N GLU A 82 8.96 13.03 15.38
CA GLU A 82 7.77 13.18 14.53
C GLU A 82 8.12 13.10 13.04
N ASN A 83 9.26 13.67 12.61
CA ASN A 83 9.72 13.55 11.23
C ASN A 83 10.11 12.10 10.88
N TYR A 84 10.80 11.39 11.78
CA TYR A 84 11.10 9.98 11.60
C TYR A 84 9.84 9.13 11.51
N LEU A 85 8.89 9.33 12.43
CA LEU A 85 7.61 8.62 12.42
C LEU A 85 6.89 8.82 11.09
N LYS A 86 6.78 10.06 10.62
CA LYS A 86 6.15 10.37 9.33
C LYS A 86 6.83 9.66 8.16
N SER A 87 8.17 9.70 8.10
CA SER A 87 8.91 9.03 7.04
C SER A 87 8.70 7.51 7.07
N THR A 88 8.69 6.90 8.25
CA THR A 88 8.45 5.46 8.41
C THR A 88 7.02 5.09 8.07
N GLU A 89 6.03 5.91 8.43
CA GLU A 89 4.63 5.74 8.01
C GLU A 89 4.47 5.74 6.49
N GLU A 90 5.13 6.67 5.79
CA GLU A 90 5.10 6.75 4.33
C GLU A 90 5.72 5.49 3.68
N LYS A 91 6.84 4.99 4.22
CA LYS A 91 7.48 3.74 3.75
C LYS A 91 6.58 2.53 3.95
N VAL A 92 5.99 2.38 5.14
CA VAL A 92 5.07 1.27 5.44
C VAL A 92 3.85 1.33 4.52
N ALA A 93 3.25 2.51 4.34
CA ALA A 93 2.10 2.69 3.46
C ALA A 93 2.44 2.39 1.98
N ALA A 94 3.64 2.74 1.52
CA ALA A 94 4.09 2.43 0.16
C ALA A 94 4.20 0.91 -0.06
N ILE A 95 4.80 0.18 0.88
CA ILE A 95 4.92 -1.29 0.76
C ILE A 95 3.55 -1.96 0.85
N LEU A 96 2.71 -1.54 1.80
CA LEU A 96 1.36 -2.11 1.97
C LEU A 96 0.48 -1.97 0.73
N LYS A 97 0.67 -0.92 -0.08
CA LYS A 97 -0.09 -0.73 -1.34
C LYS A 97 0.26 -1.79 -2.39
N ASN A 98 1.46 -2.36 -2.31
CA ASN A 98 1.91 -3.39 -3.23
C ASN A 98 1.52 -4.80 -2.78
N VAL A 99 1.06 -4.97 -1.53
CA VAL A 99 0.62 -6.28 -1.02
C VAL A 99 -0.70 -6.68 -1.69
N PRO A 100 -0.73 -7.79 -2.47
CA PRO A 100 -1.95 -8.25 -3.12
C PRO A 100 -2.92 -8.90 -2.12
N ASN A 101 -4.15 -9.13 -2.54
CA ASN A 101 -5.09 -9.96 -1.78
C ASN A 101 -4.61 -11.41 -1.70
N ILE A 102 -5.11 -12.15 -0.69
CA ILE A 102 -4.84 -13.58 -0.56
C ILE A 102 -5.40 -14.37 -1.76
N THR A 103 -4.62 -15.32 -2.24
CA THR A 103 -4.99 -16.33 -3.24
C THR A 103 -5.77 -17.43 -2.53
N PHE A 104 -6.93 -17.80 -3.08
CA PHE A 104 -7.66 -18.96 -2.56
C PHE A 104 -7.07 -20.26 -3.09
N ASP A 105 -7.29 -21.34 -2.35
CA ASP A 105 -6.70 -22.66 -2.63
C ASP A 105 -7.20 -23.28 -3.95
N ASP A 106 -8.35 -22.83 -4.46
CA ASP A 106 -8.98 -23.29 -5.69
C ASP A 106 -8.54 -22.48 -6.93
N VAL A 107 -7.72 -21.45 -6.76
CA VAL A 107 -7.21 -20.63 -7.87
C VAL A 107 -5.99 -21.33 -8.49
N PRO A 108 -6.03 -21.66 -9.79
CA PRO A 108 -4.87 -22.19 -10.50
C PRO A 108 -3.67 -21.23 -10.39
N LEU A 109 -2.50 -21.79 -10.10
CA LEU A 109 -1.24 -21.04 -10.11
C LEU A 109 -0.70 -21.00 -11.53
N GLY A 110 -0.14 -19.86 -11.91
CA GLY A 110 0.51 -19.68 -13.22
C GLY A 110 -0.05 -18.52 -14.02
N GLY A 111 0.19 -18.57 -15.34
CA GLY A 111 -0.19 -17.53 -16.29
C GLY A 111 -1.58 -17.72 -16.89
N GLU A 112 -1.86 -16.98 -17.96
CA GLU A 112 -3.13 -17.11 -18.70
C GLU A 112 -3.28 -18.53 -19.29
N GLU A 113 -2.16 -19.13 -19.70
CA GLU A 113 -2.05 -20.49 -20.22
C GLU A 113 -2.47 -21.58 -19.22
N ASP A 114 -2.37 -21.30 -17.92
CA ASP A 114 -2.75 -22.22 -16.84
C ASP A 114 -4.22 -22.05 -16.43
N SER A 115 -4.95 -21.14 -17.08
CA SER A 115 -6.37 -20.93 -16.83
C SER A 115 -7.19 -22.17 -17.19
N VAL A 116 -8.08 -22.55 -16.28
CA VAL A 116 -8.93 -23.73 -16.44
C VAL A 116 -10.34 -23.31 -16.83
N GLU A 117 -10.83 -23.81 -17.96
CA GLU A 117 -12.23 -23.64 -18.36
C GLU A 117 -13.14 -24.46 -17.44
N ILE A 118 -13.99 -23.78 -16.66
CA ILE A 118 -14.91 -24.44 -15.72
C ILE A 118 -16.18 -24.91 -16.43
N LYS A 119 -16.65 -24.17 -17.43
CA LYS A 119 -17.90 -24.46 -18.16
C LYS A 119 -17.99 -23.71 -19.49
N ALA A 120 -18.34 -24.46 -20.54
CA ALA A 120 -18.84 -23.92 -21.81
C ALA A 120 -20.38 -23.98 -21.87
N TYR A 121 -20.97 -23.07 -22.64
CA TYR A 121 -22.40 -23.08 -22.93
C TYR A 121 -22.69 -22.72 -24.40
N GLY A 122 -23.55 -23.50 -25.04
CA GLY A 122 -23.91 -23.34 -26.46
C GLY A 122 -22.88 -23.91 -27.43
N GLU A 123 -23.15 -23.77 -28.73
CA GLU A 123 -22.24 -24.18 -29.80
C GLU A 123 -21.38 -23.01 -30.28
N HIS A 124 -20.06 -23.19 -30.31
CA HIS A 124 -19.12 -22.22 -30.88
C HIS A 124 -19.05 -22.38 -32.40
N LYS A 125 -19.77 -21.51 -33.13
CA LYS A 125 -19.73 -21.50 -34.60
C LYS A 125 -18.41 -20.91 -35.10
N THR A 126 -17.76 -21.60 -36.03
CA THR A 126 -16.49 -21.18 -36.64
C THR A 126 -16.71 -20.65 -38.06
N GLY A 127 -15.70 -19.95 -38.61
CA GLY A 127 -15.73 -19.46 -39.99
C GLY A 127 -16.43 -18.11 -40.22
N ALA A 128 -16.75 -17.39 -39.15
CA ALA A 128 -17.21 -16.00 -39.26
C ALA A 128 -16.07 -15.09 -39.74
N LYS A 129 -16.43 -13.99 -40.43
CA LYS A 129 -15.48 -12.89 -40.67
C LYS A 129 -15.17 -12.21 -39.35
N ASP A 130 -13.93 -11.75 -39.19
CA ASP A 130 -13.59 -10.91 -38.05
C ASP A 130 -14.49 -9.66 -38.00
N HIS A 131 -14.84 -9.24 -36.79
CA HIS A 131 -15.74 -8.14 -36.53
C HIS A 131 -15.26 -6.82 -37.16
N LEU A 132 -13.94 -6.60 -37.19
CA LEU A 132 -13.34 -5.41 -37.74
C LEU A 132 -13.46 -5.39 -39.27
N ASP A 133 -13.01 -6.46 -39.93
CA ASP A 133 -13.10 -6.59 -41.39
C ASP A 133 -14.55 -6.47 -41.89
N TYR A 134 -15.48 -7.04 -41.14
CA TYR A 134 -16.91 -6.95 -41.44
C TYR A 134 -17.42 -5.50 -41.37
N ALA A 135 -17.00 -4.73 -40.37
CA ALA A 135 -17.44 -3.35 -40.20
C ALA A 135 -16.75 -2.37 -41.16
N VAL A 136 -15.44 -2.54 -41.42
CA VAL A 136 -14.65 -1.71 -42.34
C VAL A 136 -15.14 -1.89 -43.78
N SER A 137 -15.42 -3.12 -44.21
CA SER A 137 -15.96 -3.37 -45.56
C SER A 137 -17.32 -2.72 -45.82
N ARG A 138 -18.04 -2.35 -44.76
CA ARG A 138 -19.33 -1.65 -44.81
C ARG A 138 -19.22 -0.15 -44.57
N GLY A 139 -18.01 0.36 -44.30
CA GLY A 139 -17.77 1.77 -43.98
C GLY A 139 -18.37 2.20 -42.64
N TRP A 140 -18.66 1.26 -41.74
CA TRP A 140 -19.22 1.56 -40.41
C TRP A 140 -18.15 2.00 -39.40
N VAL A 141 -16.92 1.53 -39.60
CA VAL A 141 -15.77 1.86 -38.76
C VAL A 141 -14.61 2.30 -39.64
N ASP A 142 -13.94 3.38 -39.25
CA ASP A 142 -12.82 3.99 -39.97
C ASP A 142 -11.66 4.26 -38.99
N PHE A 143 -10.73 3.31 -38.94
CA PHE A 143 -9.54 3.38 -38.07
C PHE A 143 -8.54 4.43 -38.56
N GLU A 144 -8.48 4.71 -39.86
CA GLU A 144 -7.57 5.71 -40.42
C GLU A 144 -7.95 7.11 -39.93
N ARG A 145 -9.25 7.44 -39.96
CA ARG A 145 -9.76 8.68 -39.39
C ARG A 145 -9.61 8.73 -37.87
N GLY A 146 -9.87 7.63 -37.18
CA GLY A 146 -9.66 7.52 -35.73
C GLY A 146 -8.21 7.87 -35.36
N ALA A 147 -7.24 7.19 -36.00
CA ALA A 147 -5.82 7.42 -35.80
C ALA A 147 -5.38 8.85 -36.15
N LYS A 148 -5.95 9.43 -37.22
CA LYS A 148 -5.68 10.82 -37.60
C LYS A 148 -6.12 11.83 -36.53
N VAL A 149 -7.20 11.55 -35.82
CA VAL A 149 -7.76 12.46 -34.81
C VAL A 149 -7.12 12.26 -33.43
N ALA A 150 -6.87 11.01 -33.03
CA ALA A 150 -6.52 10.69 -31.64
C ALA A 150 -5.19 9.91 -31.46
N GLY A 151 -4.56 9.44 -32.53
CA GLY A 151 -3.46 8.47 -32.44
C GLY A 151 -3.96 7.03 -32.26
N ALA A 152 -3.03 6.10 -32.01
CA ALA A 152 -3.29 4.66 -31.94
C ALA A 152 -4.04 4.22 -30.68
#